data_AF-A0A4V3M7F7-F1
#
_entry.id   AF-A0A4V3M7F7-F1
#
_cell.length_a   1.000
_cell.length_b   1.000
_cell.length_c   1.000
_cell.angle_alpha   90.00
_cell.angle_beta   90.00
_cell.angle_gamma   90.00
#
_symmetry.space_group_name_H-M   'P 1'
#
loop_
_entity.id
_entity.type
_entity.pdbx_description
1 polymer ?
#
loop_
_entity_poly.entity_id
_entity_poly.type
_entity_poly.pdbx_seq_one_letter_code
_entity_poly.pdbx_strand_id
1 'polypeptide(L)'
;DSTAADIAKLDFAGINPVTGPIFVEGAEPGDALKVTIEMFKPSGFGWTANIPGFGLLADDFKEPALNIWKYDAASLEPALFGKNARVPLKPFAGTTGNALAEMGHHSVVPPR
;
A
#
# COMPACT_ATOMS: atom_id res chain seq x y z
N ASP A 1 -3.12 -3.76 -19.98
CA ASP A 1 -2.93 -4.72 -18.87
C ASP A 1 -1.47 -4.80 -18.48
N SER A 2 -1.18 -4.78 -17.19
CA SER A 2 0.18 -4.94 -16.65
C SER A 2 0.57 -6.42 -16.55
N THR A 3 1.86 -6.70 -16.69
CA THR A 3 2.44 -8.06 -16.65
C THR A 3 3.59 -8.12 -15.64
N ALA A 4 4.09 -9.33 -15.34
CA ALA A 4 5.26 -9.49 -14.48
C ALA A 4 6.50 -8.73 -15.00
N ALA A 5 6.62 -8.53 -16.31
CA ALA A 5 7.71 -7.75 -16.91
C ALA A 5 7.68 -6.26 -16.55
N ASP A 6 6.52 -5.74 -16.13
CA ASP A 6 6.39 -4.34 -15.73
C ASP A 6 6.87 -4.12 -14.28
N ILE A 7 6.93 -5.17 -13.46
CA ILE A 7 7.48 -5.11 -12.10
C ILE A 7 8.96 -4.76 -12.11
N ALA A 8 9.72 -5.29 -13.07
CA ALA A 8 11.13 -4.99 -13.25
C ALA A 8 11.41 -3.53 -13.69
N LYS A 9 10.37 -2.79 -14.12
CA LYS A 9 10.44 -1.40 -14.59
C LYS A 9 9.89 -0.39 -13.57
N LEU A 10 9.50 -0.85 -12.37
CA LEU A 10 8.97 0.03 -11.33
C LEU A 10 10.01 1.06 -10.90
N ASP A 11 9.62 2.33 -10.93
CA ASP A 11 10.39 3.41 -10.32
C ASP A 11 10.02 3.52 -8.83
N PHE A 12 10.95 3.12 -7.97
CA PHE A 12 10.78 3.18 -6.51
C PHE A 12 10.68 4.61 -5.97
N ALA A 13 11.04 5.64 -6.73
CA ALA A 13 10.79 7.03 -6.33
C ALA A 13 9.30 7.40 -6.43
N GLY A 14 8.51 6.67 -7.22
CA GLY A 14 7.08 6.91 -7.46
C GLY A 14 6.13 5.98 -6.71
N ILE A 15 6.63 5.06 -5.89
CA ILE A 15 5.79 4.11 -5.14
C ILE A 15 5.40 4.65 -3.77
N ASN A 16 4.31 4.12 -3.21
CA ASN A 16 3.72 4.52 -1.93
C ASN A 16 3.34 6.02 -1.85
N PRO A 17 2.61 6.57 -2.84
CA PRO A 17 2.10 7.93 -2.72
C PRO A 17 1.13 8.04 -1.52
N VAL A 18 1.25 9.13 -0.77
CA VAL A 18 0.35 9.46 0.34
C VAL A 18 -0.42 10.74 0.02
N THR A 19 -1.72 10.74 0.31
CA THR A 19 -2.56 11.93 0.14
C THR A 19 -2.35 12.89 1.32
N GLY A 20 -2.13 14.17 1.02
CA GLY A 20 -1.92 15.21 2.02
C GLY A 20 -0.87 16.24 1.57
N PRO A 21 -0.24 16.96 2.52
CA PRO A 21 -0.50 16.92 3.97
C PRO A 21 -1.86 17.53 4.34
N ILE A 22 -2.42 17.10 5.47
CA ILE A 22 -3.59 17.73 6.08
C ILE A 22 -3.10 18.59 7.24
N PHE A 23 -3.43 19.88 7.22
CA PHE A 23 -3.14 20.78 8.34
C PHE A 23 -4.23 20.67 9.40
N VAL A 24 -3.83 20.54 10.66
CA VAL A 24 -4.74 20.49 11.83
C VAL A 24 -4.49 21.74 12.67
N GLU A 25 -5.49 22.63 12.71
CA GLU A 25 -5.40 23.88 13.46
C GLU A 25 -5.18 23.62 14.96
N GLY A 26 -4.21 24.31 15.54
CA GLY A 26 -3.87 24.23 16.96
C GLY A 26 -3.03 23.02 17.38
N ALA A 27 -2.67 22.11 16.48
CA ALA A 27 -1.75 21.02 16.79
C ALA A 27 -0.30 21.54 16.90
N GLU A 28 0.40 21.21 17.97
CA GLU A 28 1.77 21.65 18.25
C GLU A 28 2.75 20.47 18.47
N PRO A 29 4.07 20.66 18.29
CA PRO A 29 5.06 19.64 18.64
C PRO A 29 4.93 19.18 20.09
N GLY A 30 4.75 17.87 20.28
CA GLY A 30 4.50 17.26 21.59
C GLY A 30 3.08 16.72 21.75
N ASP A 31 2.14 17.18 20.92
CA ASP A 31 0.77 16.66 20.90
C ASP A 31 0.68 15.28 20.24
N ALA A 32 -0.46 14.62 20.47
CA ALA A 32 -0.87 13.41 19.76
C ALA A 32 -2.11 13.70 18.90
N LEU A 33 -2.08 13.25 17.64
CA LEU A 33 -3.27 13.26 16.78
C LEU A 33 -4.02 11.93 16.90
N LYS A 34 -5.29 12.00 17.31
CA LYS A 34 -6.22 10.87 17.24
C LYS A 34 -6.94 10.90 15.90
N VAL A 35 -6.71 9.87 15.09
CA VAL A 35 -7.40 9.69 13.81
C VAL A 35 -8.35 8.49 13.92
N THR A 36 -9.65 8.72 13.74
CA THR A 36 -10.64 7.65 13.58
C THR A 36 -10.87 7.41 12.10
N ILE A 37 -10.65 6.18 11.63
CA ILE A 37 -10.97 5.79 10.25
C ILE A 37 -12.38 5.23 10.21
N GLU A 38 -13.32 6.03 9.70
CA GLU A 38 -14.75 5.69 9.69
C GLU A 38 -15.09 4.58 8.69
N MET A 39 -14.50 4.63 7.49
CA MET A 39 -14.79 3.65 6.44
C MET A 39 -13.71 3.55 5.36
N PHE A 40 -13.72 2.43 4.66
CA PHE A 40 -12.94 2.22 3.44
C PHE A 40 -13.89 1.98 2.25
N LYS A 41 -13.60 2.62 1.11
CA LYS A 41 -14.28 2.39 -0.17
C LYS A 41 -13.24 1.94 -1.21
N PRO A 42 -12.99 0.63 -1.35
CA PRO A 42 -12.02 0.14 -2.33
C PRO A 42 -12.54 0.34 -3.75
N SER A 43 -11.62 0.32 -4.73
CA SER A 43 -11.95 0.55 -6.15
C SER A 43 -12.48 -0.67 -6.89
N GLY A 44 -12.39 -1.87 -6.31
CA GLY A 44 -12.68 -3.14 -6.99
C GLY A 44 -11.49 -3.72 -7.76
N PHE A 45 -10.32 -3.07 -7.64
CA PHE A 45 -9.07 -3.48 -8.24
C PHE A 45 -7.94 -3.45 -7.22
N GLY A 46 -6.92 -4.27 -7.44
CA GLY A 46 -5.67 -4.24 -6.68
C GLY A 46 -4.59 -5.06 -7.36
N TRP A 47 -3.38 -5.06 -6.80
CA TRP A 47 -2.30 -5.90 -7.28
C TRP A 47 -1.42 -6.35 -6.12
N THR A 48 -0.75 -7.48 -6.32
CA THR A 48 0.30 -8.00 -5.44
C THR A 48 1.44 -8.46 -6.32
N ALA A 49 2.67 -8.20 -5.90
CA ALA A 49 3.84 -8.60 -6.68
C ALA A 49 4.95 -9.17 -5.79
N ASN A 50 5.72 -10.08 -6.38
CA ASN A 50 7.07 -10.35 -5.92
C ASN A 50 7.99 -9.41 -6.70
N ILE A 51 8.71 -8.57 -5.97
CA ILE A 51 9.64 -7.61 -6.54
C ILE A 51 11.06 -8.13 -6.28
N PRO A 52 11.85 -8.46 -7.32
CA PRO A 52 13.19 -9.02 -7.14
C PRO A 52 14.07 -8.13 -6.25
N GLY A 53 14.75 -8.76 -5.27
CA GLY A 53 15.62 -8.05 -4.33
C GLY A 53 14.89 -7.31 -3.19
N PHE A 54 13.56 -7.43 -3.09
CA PHE A 54 12.77 -6.77 -2.04
C PHE A 54 11.91 -7.74 -1.23
N GLY A 55 11.86 -7.54 0.08
CA GLY A 55 11.07 -8.35 1.01
C GLY A 55 11.84 -9.51 1.64
N LEU A 56 11.17 -10.22 2.54
CA LEU A 56 11.77 -11.23 3.41
C LEU A 56 12.40 -12.42 2.64
N LEU A 57 11.79 -12.83 1.53
CA LEU A 57 12.17 -14.04 0.78
C LEU A 57 12.84 -13.71 -0.57
N ALA A 58 13.48 -12.55 -0.67
CA ALA A 58 14.07 -12.07 -1.93
C ALA A 58 15.16 -13.01 -2.49
N ASP A 59 15.88 -13.72 -1.61
CA ASP A 59 16.93 -14.68 -2.02
C ASP A 59 16.35 -15.97 -2.60
N ASP A 60 15.15 -16.37 -2.16
CA ASP A 60 14.45 -17.58 -2.63
C ASP A 60 13.62 -17.30 -3.90
N PHE A 61 13.03 -16.11 -4.01
CA PHE A 61 12.15 -15.71 -5.10
C PHE A 61 12.74 -14.56 -5.92
N LYS A 62 13.67 -14.92 -6.82
CA LYS A 62 14.42 -13.96 -7.64
C LYS A 62 13.65 -13.48 -8.87
N GLU A 63 12.65 -14.24 -9.32
CA GLU A 63 11.86 -13.90 -10.48
C GLU A 63 10.68 -12.99 -10.11
N PRO A 64 10.34 -11.99 -10.94
CA PRO A 64 9.17 -11.16 -10.70
C PRO A 64 7.88 -11.98 -10.85
N ALA A 65 6.90 -11.69 -10.01
CA ALA A 65 5.55 -12.22 -10.14
C ALA A 65 4.52 -11.10 -9.95
N LEU A 66 3.37 -11.21 -10.62
CA LEU A 66 2.28 -10.25 -10.52
C LEU A 66 0.95 -10.98 -10.48
N ASN A 67 0.15 -10.68 -9.46
CA ASN A 67 -1.26 -11.05 -9.40
C ASN A 67 -2.11 -9.78 -9.46
N ILE A 68 -2.97 -9.69 -10.47
CA ILE A 68 -3.96 -8.63 -10.60
C ILE A 68 -5.27 -9.08 -9.98
N TRP A 69 -5.78 -8.30 -9.03
CA TRP A 69 -7.03 -8.56 -8.35
C TRP A 69 -8.16 -7.77 -9.00
N LYS A 70 -9.27 -8.45 -9.26
CA LYS A 70 -10.57 -7.84 -9.58
C LYS A 70 -11.60 -8.42 -8.63
N TYR A 71 -12.34 -7.56 -7.94
CA TYR A 71 -13.29 -7.95 -6.92
C TYR A 71 -14.46 -6.96 -6.84
N ASP A 72 -15.58 -7.40 -6.28
CA ASP A 72 -16.73 -6.53 -6.05
C ASP A 72 -16.48 -5.65 -4.82
N ALA A 73 -16.33 -4.35 -5.06
CA ALA A 73 -16.10 -3.35 -4.02
C ALA A 73 -17.32 -3.10 -3.12
N ALA A 74 -18.53 -3.46 -3.56
CA ALA A 74 -19.75 -3.23 -2.79
C ALA A 74 -19.99 -4.36 -1.78
N SER A 75 -19.87 -5.61 -2.21
CA SER A 75 -20.10 -6.77 -1.34
C SER A 75 -18.90 -7.13 -0.47
N LEU A 76 -17.67 -6.79 -0.91
CA LEU A 76 -16.41 -7.17 -0.24
C LEU A 76 -16.27 -8.68 0.01
N GLU A 77 -16.92 -9.50 -0.81
CA GLU A 77 -16.79 -10.95 -0.76
C GLU A 77 -15.33 -11.39 -1.01
N PRO A 78 -14.91 -12.55 -0.48
CA PRO A 78 -13.56 -13.06 -0.69
C PRO A 78 -13.15 -13.11 -2.17
N ALA A 79 -12.06 -12.43 -2.50
CA ALA A 79 -11.55 -12.29 -3.87
C ALA A 79 -10.82 -13.56 -4.33
N LEU A 80 -11.01 -13.94 -5.59
CA LEU A 80 -10.37 -15.13 -6.16
C LEU A 80 -8.86 -14.93 -6.29
N PHE A 81 -8.08 -15.89 -5.81
CA PHE A 81 -6.64 -15.99 -6.01
C PHE A 81 -6.32 -17.22 -6.87
N GLY A 82 -5.90 -16.97 -8.12
CA GLY A 82 -5.69 -18.03 -9.10
C GLY A 82 -6.99 -18.79 -9.37
N LYS A 83 -6.91 -20.13 -9.36
CA LYS A 83 -8.06 -21.01 -9.66
C LYS A 83 -8.66 -21.70 -8.43
N ASN A 84 -7.95 -21.70 -7.31
CA ASN A 84 -8.18 -22.66 -6.23
C ASN A 84 -8.43 -22.02 -4.86
N ALA A 85 -8.22 -20.71 -4.71
CA ALA A 85 -8.28 -20.05 -3.41
C ALA A 85 -9.10 -18.76 -3.47
N ARG A 86 -9.65 -18.38 -2.31
CA ARG A 86 -10.30 -17.09 -2.11
C ARG A 86 -9.71 -16.42 -0.88
N VAL A 87 -9.47 -15.11 -0.97
CA VAL A 87 -8.85 -14.31 0.09
C VAL A 87 -9.89 -13.32 0.63
N PRO A 88 -10.23 -13.37 1.94
CA PRO A 88 -11.14 -12.41 2.54
C PRO A 88 -10.64 -10.97 2.37
N LEU A 89 -11.54 -10.06 1.96
CA LEU A 89 -11.19 -8.65 1.82
C LEU A 89 -11.30 -7.92 3.16
N LYS A 90 -10.17 -7.36 3.61
CA LYS A 90 -10.07 -6.56 4.84
C LYS A 90 -9.29 -5.29 4.54
N PRO A 91 -9.93 -4.26 3.97
CA PRO A 91 -9.23 -3.02 3.61
C PRO A 91 -8.71 -2.31 4.88
N PHE A 92 -7.51 -1.76 4.78
CA PHE A 92 -6.87 -0.96 5.82
C PHE A 92 -5.93 0.07 5.19
N ALA A 93 -5.59 1.14 5.93
CA ALA A 93 -4.62 2.12 5.49
C ALA A 93 -3.19 1.62 5.78
N GLY A 94 -2.40 1.36 4.73
CA GLY A 94 -1.04 0.85 4.88
C GLY A 94 -0.03 1.89 5.40
N THR A 95 -0.22 3.16 5.04
CA THR A 95 0.66 4.27 5.45
C THR A 95 -0.18 5.40 6.01
N THR A 96 0.08 5.76 7.27
CA THR A 96 -0.46 6.94 7.95
C THR A 96 0.62 7.49 8.87
N GLY A 97 0.69 8.82 9.04
CA GLY A 97 1.71 9.41 9.90
C GLY A 97 1.68 10.94 9.89
N ASN A 98 2.44 11.51 10.82
CA ASN A 98 2.66 12.94 10.93
C ASN A 98 3.95 13.33 10.21
N ALA A 99 4.08 14.61 9.84
CA ALA A 99 5.34 15.15 9.37
C ALA A 99 6.41 15.04 10.48
N LEU A 100 7.66 14.81 10.08
CA LEU A 100 8.78 14.85 11.01
C LEU A 100 9.10 16.30 11.39
N ALA A 101 9.69 16.48 12.57
CA ALA A 101 10.21 17.78 13.00
C ALA A 101 11.36 18.26 12.09
N GLU A 102 12.13 17.33 11.53
CA GLU A 102 13.15 17.63 10.53
C GLU A 102 12.50 18.08 9.22
N MET A 103 12.89 19.25 8.74
CA MET A 103 12.40 19.80 7.46
C MET A 103 12.89 18.96 6.27
N GLY A 104 12.04 18.79 5.27
CA GLY A 104 12.42 18.19 3.99
C GLY A 104 11.52 17.05 3.55
N HIS A 105 11.88 16.42 2.44
CA HIS A 105 11.19 15.25 1.93
C HIS A 105 11.75 13.99 2.60
N HIS A 106 10.87 13.23 3.25
CA HIS A 106 11.23 12.00 3.95
C HIS A 106 10.57 10.81 3.29
N SER A 107 11.35 9.75 3.05
CA SER A 107 10.82 8.48 2.55
C SER A 107 9.84 7.86 3.57
N VAL A 108 8.73 7.33 3.07
CA VAL A 108 7.78 6.50 3.84
C VAL A 108 8.21 5.03 3.93
N VAL A 109 9.31 4.66 3.26
CA VAL A 109 9.90 3.33 3.28
C VAL A 109 11.35 3.41 3.79
N PRO A 110 11.73 2.65 4.83
CA PRO A 110 10.86 1.86 5.72
C PRO A 110 10.02 2.76 6.67
N PRO A 111 8.97 2.22 7.31
CA PRO A 111 8.25 2.93 8.37
C PRO A 111 9.17 3.24 9.56
N ARG A 112 8.81 4.27 10.34
CA ARG A 112 9.54 4.74 11.53
C ARG A 112 8.73 4.54 12.80
#